data_AF-A0A7Y5W751-F1
#
_entry.id   AF-A0A7Y5W751-F1
#
_cell.length_a   1.000
_cell.length_b   1.000
_cell.length_c   1.000
_cell.angle_alpha   90.00
_cell.angle_beta   90.00
_cell.angle_gamma   90.00
#
_symmetry.space_group_name_H-M   'P 1'
#
loop_
_entity.id
_entity.type
_entity.pdbx_description
1 polymer ?
#
loop_
_entity_poly.entity_id
_entity_poly.type
_entity_poly.pdbx_seq_one_letter_code
_entity_poly.pdbx_strand_id
1 'polypeptide(L)'
;ERGAGPKPALVAAREAGASSSPSGAAKAPESRAPAKSPAPTAQTGVSSLQPETLEGGLTGPPDVLEGLSLGSSEEENPSGLFAAIGVPHGLTNLEMATPALPGRTGPLIVDGEGAAPNTFSTLKAACATAASGDVIELRYNGRREESPIELPGLKITIRAGDGYQPLVAFQPKPTDIDPLRYPRSMFTLSGSRLTMINVAVELSVPRDLPADSWSLFEIGQAETVRLERCWLTIFNASSGRAAYHSDVAFLRLKANPAVATVLGDQARLARHVTVALVDCVARGEATLFQSEMMQSAEVSWKNGLLATTEWFLVANGGEESPQPSEAIQVDLEHLTAAVGRGLCQLNQGEFAPYQLPVEIRCADSILVGSGAAALVEQNGVGDVAGAQQRVSWDGYRNFYEGFTVFWAISPLNPSQRSEQMPFAAWESHWTPDREILPLRNLVGWKQLPAADKPVSAHTAADYTLDHSDQENPPLRWPTDGSAAGLAPERLPPAPPPVLSESPPGAVKPN
;
A
#
# COMPACT_ATOMS: atom_id res chain seq x y z
N GLU A 1 -26.12 -5.85 62.40
CA GLU A 1 -24.74 -6.03 62.91
C GLU A 1 -23.82 -6.31 61.72
N ARG A 2 -22.82 -5.46 61.53
CA ARG A 2 -21.80 -5.55 60.47
C ARG A 2 -20.52 -6.10 61.09
N GLY A 3 -19.88 -7.06 60.43
CA GLY A 3 -18.53 -7.52 60.76
C GLY A 3 -17.67 -7.51 59.50
N ALA A 4 -16.82 -6.49 59.37
CA ALA A 4 -15.84 -6.32 58.31
C ALA A 4 -14.44 -6.62 58.86
N GLY A 5 -13.55 -7.14 58.01
CA GLY A 5 -12.11 -7.35 58.26
C GLY A 5 -11.35 -7.43 56.92
N PRO A 6 -10.03 -7.16 56.89
CA PRO A 6 -9.56 -5.82 56.51
C PRO A 6 -8.64 -5.75 55.26
N LYS A 7 -8.55 -4.54 54.71
CA LYS A 7 -7.54 -4.06 53.73
C LYS A 7 -6.17 -3.84 54.40
N PRO A 8 -5.04 -4.02 53.68
CA PRO A 8 -3.75 -3.46 54.10
C PRO A 8 -3.54 -2.03 53.59
N ALA A 9 -2.89 -1.24 54.42
CA ALA A 9 -2.74 0.21 54.32
C ALA A 9 -1.43 0.63 53.63
N LEU A 10 -1.55 1.77 52.94
CA LEU A 10 -0.49 2.67 52.49
C LEU A 10 0.29 3.21 53.71
N VAL A 11 1.63 3.23 53.65
CA VAL A 11 2.46 3.99 54.59
C VAL A 11 3.17 5.09 53.80
N ALA A 12 2.73 6.32 54.03
CA ALA A 12 3.46 7.54 53.72
C ALA A 12 4.14 8.03 55.02
N ALA A 13 5.42 8.38 54.94
CA ALA A 13 6.13 9.11 55.99
C ALA A 13 6.55 10.48 55.46
N ARG A 14 6.17 11.51 56.21
CA ARG A 14 6.46 12.94 56.00
C ARG A 14 7.87 13.31 56.48
N GLU A 15 8.45 14.23 55.71
CA GLU A 15 9.14 15.48 56.10
C GLU A 15 10.17 15.50 57.25
N ALA A 16 11.40 15.88 56.90
CA ALA A 16 12.15 16.92 57.62
C ALA A 16 13.18 17.55 56.67
N GLY A 17 13.09 18.87 56.48
CA GLY A 17 13.98 19.63 55.62
C GLY A 17 15.29 20.04 56.28
N ALA A 18 16.25 20.44 55.45
CA ALA A 18 17.29 21.40 55.82
C ALA A 18 17.85 22.03 54.54
N SER A 19 17.80 23.35 54.48
CA SER A 19 18.39 24.18 53.43
C SER A 19 19.90 24.27 53.59
N SER A 20 20.65 24.34 52.50
CA SER A 20 21.79 25.26 52.37
C SER A 20 22.35 25.23 50.95
N SER A 21 22.25 26.38 50.29
CA SER A 21 23.08 26.75 49.14
C SER A 21 24.51 27.06 49.61
N PRO A 22 25.49 26.97 48.71
CA PRO A 22 26.42 28.08 48.63
C PRO A 22 26.64 28.59 47.20
N SER A 23 26.62 29.92 47.13
CA SER A 23 27.14 30.76 46.06
C SER A 23 28.66 30.64 45.96
N GLY A 24 29.19 30.64 44.73
CA GLY A 24 30.62 30.64 44.47
C GLY A 24 30.92 31.08 43.04
N ALA A 25 30.98 32.41 42.84
CA ALA A 25 31.44 33.04 41.62
C ALA A 25 32.96 32.85 41.42
N ALA A 26 33.39 32.46 40.21
CA ALA A 26 34.73 32.75 39.73
C ALA A 26 34.85 32.64 38.19
N LYS A 27 34.99 33.83 37.58
CA LYS A 27 36.00 34.20 36.56
C LYS A 27 36.16 33.37 35.28
N ALA A 28 35.77 34.02 34.18
CA ALA A 28 36.21 33.79 32.81
C ALA A 28 37.74 33.86 32.64
N PRO A 29 38.25 33.23 31.57
CA PRO A 29 39.15 33.97 30.69
C PRO A 29 38.85 33.79 29.18
N GLU A 30 38.98 34.93 28.49
CA GLU A 30 39.68 35.12 27.21
C GLU A 30 39.24 34.34 25.95
N SER A 31 38.33 35.00 25.22
CA SER A 31 38.52 35.48 23.84
C SER A 31 39.81 35.03 23.13
N ARG A 32 39.66 34.12 22.17
CA ARG A 32 40.64 33.90 21.10
C ARG A 32 39.90 33.91 19.76
N ALA A 33 40.25 34.90 18.94
CA ALA A 33 39.72 35.17 17.61
C ALA A 33 39.89 33.98 16.65
N PRO A 34 38.99 33.82 15.65
CA PRO A 34 39.35 33.13 14.42
C PRO A 34 39.86 34.12 13.37
N ALA A 35 40.97 33.70 12.76
CA ALA A 35 41.70 34.40 11.74
C ALA A 35 40.90 34.56 10.43
N LYS A 36 41.17 35.69 9.76
CA LYS A 36 40.85 35.92 8.35
C LYS A 36 41.56 34.89 7.47
N SER A 37 40.84 34.34 6.50
CA SER A 37 41.41 33.76 5.28
C SER A 37 40.41 33.86 4.12
N PRO A 38 40.90 33.86 2.87
CA PRO A 38 40.53 34.85 1.87
C PRO A 38 39.50 34.36 0.84
N ALA A 39 38.93 35.32 0.13
CA ALA A 39 38.22 35.11 -1.14
C ALA A 39 39.12 34.45 -2.20
N PRO A 40 38.54 33.66 -3.11
CA PRO A 40 39.04 33.55 -4.46
C PRO A 40 38.13 34.31 -5.44
N THR A 41 38.81 35.09 -6.27
CA THR A 41 38.32 35.83 -7.42
C THR A 41 37.87 34.87 -8.53
N ALA A 42 36.96 35.38 -9.35
CA ALA A 42 36.31 34.77 -10.51
C ALA A 42 37.25 34.17 -11.58
N GLN A 43 36.71 33.24 -12.38
CA GLN A 43 36.66 33.28 -13.85
C GLN A 43 35.87 32.07 -14.40
N THR A 44 34.66 32.30 -14.93
CA THR A 44 34.26 32.35 -16.37
C THR A 44 34.00 30.98 -17.01
N GLY A 45 32.78 30.78 -17.52
CA GLY A 45 32.39 29.60 -18.29
C GLY A 45 30.92 29.57 -18.72
N VAL A 46 30.55 30.60 -19.48
CA VAL A 46 29.32 30.86 -20.25
C VAL A 46 28.53 29.62 -20.73
N SER A 47 27.21 29.60 -20.50
CA SER A 47 26.19 29.23 -21.50
C SER A 47 24.78 29.48 -20.98
N SER A 48 24.26 30.66 -21.31
CA SER A 48 22.85 31.03 -21.24
C SER A 48 22.22 30.76 -22.60
N LEU A 49 21.28 29.82 -22.68
CA LEU A 49 20.32 29.73 -23.79
C LEU A 49 18.94 30.06 -23.24
N GLN A 50 18.46 31.24 -23.61
CA GLN A 50 17.05 31.63 -23.53
C GLN A 50 16.28 30.90 -24.63
N PRO A 51 15.02 30.49 -24.42
CA PRO A 51 14.15 30.07 -25.51
C PRO A 51 13.49 31.28 -26.19
N GLU A 52 13.48 31.21 -27.51
CA GLU A 52 12.97 32.22 -28.44
C GLU A 52 11.46 32.41 -28.34
N THR A 53 11.08 33.67 -28.52
CA THR A 53 9.71 34.16 -28.72
C THR A 53 9.28 33.80 -30.15
N LEU A 54 8.15 33.10 -30.30
CA LEU A 54 7.56 32.84 -31.60
C LEU A 54 6.16 33.43 -31.64
N GLU A 55 6.09 34.64 -32.21
CA GLU A 55 4.87 35.29 -32.64
C GLU A 55 4.32 34.59 -33.89
N GLY A 56 3.03 34.33 -33.91
CA GLY A 56 2.31 33.79 -35.05
C GLY A 56 0.84 34.14 -34.95
N GLY A 57 0.50 35.38 -35.30
CA GLY A 57 -0.88 35.85 -35.41
C GLY A 57 -1.54 35.37 -36.70
N LEU A 58 -2.80 34.93 -36.59
CA LEU A 58 -3.74 34.92 -37.70
C LEU A 58 -5.08 35.52 -37.22
N THR A 59 -5.45 36.58 -37.91
CA THR A 59 -6.66 37.41 -37.86
C THR A 59 -7.87 36.67 -38.44
N GLY A 60 -8.97 36.49 -37.69
CA GLY A 60 -10.25 37.23 -37.81
C GLY A 60 -11.35 36.42 -38.57
N PRO A 61 -12.67 36.78 -38.54
CA PRO A 61 -13.38 37.80 -37.77
C PRO A 61 -14.64 37.28 -36.99
N PRO A 62 -15.35 38.16 -36.23
CA PRO A 62 -16.50 37.84 -35.36
C PRO A 62 -17.85 38.40 -35.87
N ASP A 63 -18.97 37.80 -35.42
CA ASP A 63 -20.35 38.36 -35.33
C ASP A 63 -21.31 37.17 -34.95
N VAL A 64 -22.35 37.19 -34.11
CA VAL A 64 -23.40 38.16 -33.77
C VAL A 64 -24.06 37.80 -32.40
N LEU A 65 -24.47 38.86 -31.69
CA LEU A 65 -25.40 39.07 -30.55
C LEU A 65 -26.20 37.94 -29.85
N GLU A 66 -26.21 38.10 -28.52
CA GLU A 66 -27.36 38.20 -27.58
C GLU A 66 -28.79 37.92 -28.08
N GLY A 67 -29.55 37.19 -27.25
CA GLY A 67 -30.98 37.48 -27.09
C GLY A 67 -31.83 36.37 -26.46
N LEU A 68 -32.35 36.70 -25.27
CA LEU A 68 -33.68 36.37 -24.73
C LEU A 68 -33.79 35.30 -23.64
N SER A 69 -34.22 35.79 -22.48
CA SER A 69 -34.74 35.07 -21.32
C SER A 69 -36.25 34.87 -21.38
N LEU A 70 -36.71 33.98 -20.48
CA LEU A 70 -38.01 33.91 -19.78
C LEU A 70 -39.23 33.35 -20.54
N GLY A 71 -39.84 32.32 -19.93
CA GLY A 71 -41.18 31.85 -20.27
C GLY A 71 -41.59 30.60 -19.46
N SER A 72 -42.14 30.84 -18.27
CA SER A 72 -42.94 29.91 -17.46
C SER A 72 -44.21 29.44 -18.20
N SER A 73 -44.65 28.19 -17.99
CA SER A 73 -46.04 27.86 -17.60
C SER A 73 -46.31 26.35 -17.57
N GLU A 74 -47.22 26.01 -16.66
CA GLU A 74 -47.73 24.73 -16.20
C GLU A 74 -48.58 23.91 -17.20
N GLU A 75 -48.79 22.64 -16.80
CA GLU A 75 -49.97 21.77 -17.01
C GLU A 75 -50.33 21.27 -18.43
N GLU A 76 -50.27 19.95 -18.67
CA GLU A 76 -51.41 19.01 -18.49
C GLU A 76 -51.02 17.59 -18.96
N ASN A 77 -51.45 16.60 -18.19
CA ASN A 77 -51.52 15.17 -18.53
C ASN A 77 -52.71 14.93 -19.49
N PRO A 78 -52.84 13.84 -20.30
CA PRO A 78 -53.01 12.50 -19.71
C PRO A 78 -52.61 11.26 -20.57
N SER A 79 -52.30 10.17 -19.84
CA SER A 79 -52.78 8.78 -20.05
C SER A 79 -52.51 8.00 -21.34
N GLY A 80 -51.89 6.83 -21.19
CA GLY A 80 -52.03 5.73 -22.17
C GLY A 80 -51.18 4.48 -21.93
N LEU A 81 -51.74 3.50 -21.22
CA LEU A 81 -51.50 2.05 -21.34
C LEU A 81 -50.17 1.46 -20.83
N PHE A 82 -50.16 1.04 -19.56
CA PHE A 82 -49.65 -0.30 -19.23
C PHE A 82 -50.64 -0.99 -18.29
N ALA A 83 -51.28 -2.04 -18.81
CA ALA A 83 -52.16 -2.92 -18.08
C ALA A 83 -51.34 -3.87 -17.20
N ALA A 84 -51.83 -4.04 -15.97
CA ALA A 84 -51.32 -4.89 -14.94
C ALA A 84 -51.41 -6.38 -15.29
N ILE A 85 -50.38 -7.16 -14.93
CA ILE A 85 -50.52 -8.57 -14.55
C ILE A 85 -49.68 -8.83 -13.30
N GLY A 86 -50.40 -8.99 -12.19
CA GLY A 86 -50.17 -9.93 -11.08
C GLY A 86 -48.75 -10.19 -10.59
N VAL A 87 -48.44 -9.60 -9.43
CA VAL A 87 -47.39 -10.07 -8.52
C VAL A 87 -47.89 -11.29 -7.74
N PRO A 88 -47.20 -12.45 -7.77
CA PRO A 88 -47.17 -13.33 -6.63
C PRO A 88 -45.94 -13.02 -5.79
N HIS A 89 -46.19 -12.67 -4.53
CA HIS A 89 -45.18 -12.62 -3.48
C HIS A 89 -44.47 -13.97 -3.34
N GLY A 90 -43.14 -13.90 -3.22
CA GLY A 90 -42.34 -14.93 -2.55
C GLY A 90 -41.26 -15.55 -3.41
N LEU A 91 -40.08 -14.93 -3.46
CA LEU A 91 -38.77 -15.57 -3.69
C LEU A 91 -37.72 -14.69 -2.97
N THR A 92 -37.25 -15.01 -1.76
CA THR A 92 -36.06 -15.83 -1.45
C THR A 92 -34.77 -15.38 -2.14
N ASN A 93 -33.74 -15.08 -1.32
CA ASN A 93 -32.31 -15.00 -1.63
C ASN A 93 -31.92 -15.43 -3.05
N LEU A 94 -31.46 -14.48 -3.86
CA LEU A 94 -30.62 -14.78 -5.02
C LEU A 94 -29.15 -14.66 -4.61
N GLU A 95 -28.77 -15.59 -3.74
CA GLU A 95 -27.42 -16.13 -3.72
C GLU A 95 -27.30 -16.98 -5.00
N MET A 96 -26.87 -16.39 -6.12
CA MET A 96 -26.37 -17.16 -7.25
C MET A 96 -24.94 -17.63 -6.93
N ALA A 97 -24.80 -18.37 -5.83
CA ALA A 97 -23.72 -19.31 -5.71
C ALA A 97 -23.98 -20.41 -6.74
N THR A 98 -23.01 -20.68 -7.59
CA THR A 98 -23.00 -21.94 -8.32
C THR A 98 -23.13 -23.06 -7.27
N PRO A 99 -24.16 -23.91 -7.33
CA PRO A 99 -24.35 -24.93 -6.32
C PRO A 99 -23.09 -25.80 -6.26
N ALA A 100 -22.52 -25.94 -5.07
CA ALA A 100 -21.41 -26.85 -4.82
C ALA A 100 -21.77 -28.22 -5.39
N LEU A 101 -20.95 -28.75 -6.30
CA LEU A 101 -21.11 -30.09 -6.85
C LEU A 101 -21.21 -31.08 -5.66
N PRO A 102 -22.36 -31.72 -5.43
CA PRO A 102 -22.49 -32.64 -4.31
C PRO A 102 -21.57 -33.85 -4.54
N GLY A 103 -20.62 -34.07 -3.64
CA GLY A 103 -19.82 -35.29 -3.61
C GLY A 103 -18.32 -35.18 -3.94
N ARG A 104 -17.74 -33.98 -4.07
CA ARG A 104 -16.27 -33.85 -4.15
C ARG A 104 -15.65 -33.98 -2.76
N THR A 105 -15.07 -35.14 -2.48
CA THR A 105 -14.26 -35.40 -1.28
C THR A 105 -12.79 -35.14 -1.56
N GLY A 106 -12.21 -34.13 -0.90
CA GLY A 106 -10.78 -33.82 -0.94
C GLY A 106 -10.41 -32.53 -1.69
N PRO A 107 -9.16 -32.05 -1.51
CA PRO A 107 -8.70 -30.82 -2.16
C PRO A 107 -8.56 -31.00 -3.68
N LEU A 108 -8.66 -29.89 -4.42
CA LEU A 108 -8.25 -29.81 -5.81
C LEU A 108 -6.73 -29.71 -5.86
N ILE A 109 -6.05 -30.63 -6.53
CA ILE A 109 -4.59 -30.69 -6.53
C ILE A 109 -4.05 -30.08 -7.83
N VAL A 110 -3.05 -29.22 -7.74
CA VAL A 110 -2.30 -28.73 -8.90
C VAL A 110 -0.92 -29.37 -8.87
N ASP A 111 -0.66 -30.32 -9.78
CA ASP A 111 0.61 -31.07 -9.84
C ASP A 111 1.40 -30.79 -11.14
N GLY A 112 0.73 -30.33 -12.20
CA GLY A 112 1.34 -30.05 -13.51
C GLY A 112 0.99 -31.03 -14.59
N GLU A 113 0.44 -32.18 -14.22
CA GLU A 113 0.04 -33.21 -15.16
C GLU A 113 -1.47 -33.23 -15.33
N GLY A 114 -2.22 -33.16 -14.22
CA GLY A 114 -3.69 -33.26 -14.23
C GLY A 114 -4.19 -34.64 -14.66
N ALA A 115 -3.42 -35.70 -14.40
CA ALA A 115 -3.71 -37.06 -14.89
C ALA A 115 -4.75 -37.83 -14.04
N ALA A 116 -4.97 -37.42 -12.79
CA ALA A 116 -5.88 -38.08 -11.84
C ALA A 116 -7.15 -37.25 -11.55
N PRO A 117 -8.22 -37.87 -11.02
CA PRO A 117 -9.42 -37.13 -10.61
C PRO A 117 -9.08 -36.02 -9.61
N ASN A 118 -9.68 -34.84 -9.79
CA ASN A 118 -9.40 -33.63 -8.99
C ASN A 118 -7.95 -33.13 -9.04
N THR A 119 -7.16 -33.57 -10.01
CA THR A 119 -5.84 -33.01 -10.29
C THR A 119 -5.89 -32.13 -11.54
N PHE A 120 -5.08 -31.07 -11.55
CA PHE A 120 -5.03 -30.09 -12.62
C PHE A 120 -3.57 -29.78 -12.99
N SER A 121 -3.34 -29.54 -14.27
CA SER A 121 -2.03 -29.12 -14.77
C SER A 121 -1.71 -27.66 -14.41
N THR A 122 -2.74 -26.82 -14.27
CA THR A 122 -2.60 -25.38 -13.98
C THR A 122 -3.49 -24.96 -12.82
N LEU A 123 -3.06 -23.93 -12.10
CA LEU A 123 -3.86 -23.26 -11.08
C LEU A 123 -5.11 -22.65 -11.69
N LYS A 124 -5.00 -22.03 -12.87
CA LYS A 124 -6.17 -21.49 -13.56
C LYS A 124 -7.26 -22.53 -13.81
N ALA A 125 -6.89 -23.73 -14.28
CA ALA A 125 -7.87 -24.80 -14.50
C ALA A 125 -8.51 -25.29 -13.19
N ALA A 126 -7.73 -25.36 -12.10
CA ALA A 126 -8.27 -25.67 -10.77
C ALA A 126 -9.26 -24.59 -10.30
N CYS A 127 -8.91 -23.32 -10.42
CA CYS A 127 -9.80 -22.19 -10.08
C CYS A 127 -11.09 -22.19 -10.90
N ALA A 128 -11.02 -22.47 -12.20
CA ALA A 128 -12.20 -22.56 -13.07
C ALA A 128 -13.17 -23.70 -12.70
N THR A 129 -12.66 -24.74 -12.02
CA THR A 129 -13.46 -25.90 -11.58
C THR A 129 -13.81 -25.82 -10.09
N ALA A 130 -13.33 -24.82 -9.37
CA ALA A 130 -13.52 -24.67 -7.93
C ALA A 130 -14.93 -24.19 -7.62
N ALA A 131 -15.50 -24.72 -6.55
CA ALA A 131 -16.70 -24.21 -5.92
C ALA A 131 -16.34 -23.41 -4.66
N SER A 132 -17.28 -22.58 -4.20
CA SER A 132 -17.13 -21.87 -2.93
C SER A 132 -16.99 -22.87 -1.78
N GLY A 133 -15.94 -22.72 -0.98
CA GLY A 133 -15.52 -23.63 0.08
C GLY A 133 -14.34 -24.53 -0.28
N ASP A 134 -13.96 -24.61 -1.56
CA ASP A 134 -12.89 -25.50 -2.00
C ASP A 134 -11.51 -25.06 -1.52
N VAL A 135 -10.64 -26.07 -1.35
CA VAL A 135 -9.22 -25.90 -1.09
C VAL A 135 -8.45 -26.40 -2.33
N ILE A 136 -7.65 -25.51 -2.91
CA ILE A 136 -6.71 -25.83 -3.99
C ILE A 136 -5.32 -26.00 -3.36
N GLU A 137 -4.75 -27.19 -3.53
CA GLU A 137 -3.44 -27.55 -3.00
C GLU A 137 -2.40 -27.65 -4.13
N LEU A 138 -1.38 -26.80 -4.06
CA LEU A 138 -0.28 -26.76 -5.02
C LEU A 138 0.79 -27.78 -4.61
N ARG A 139 0.95 -28.84 -5.42
CA ARG A 139 1.90 -29.94 -5.20
C ARG A 139 3.03 -29.91 -6.22
N TYR A 140 3.72 -28.78 -6.30
CA TYR A 140 4.93 -28.63 -7.10
C TYR A 140 5.91 -27.69 -6.39
N ASN A 141 7.18 -27.81 -6.75
CA ASN A 141 8.24 -26.96 -6.25
C ASN A 141 8.74 -26.03 -7.35
N GLY A 142 9.08 -24.80 -6.97
CA GLY A 142 9.66 -23.83 -7.88
C GLY A 142 8.64 -23.15 -8.79
N ARG A 143 9.18 -22.48 -9.81
CA ARG A 143 8.44 -21.57 -10.68
C ARG A 143 7.57 -22.30 -11.68
N ARG A 144 6.28 -21.94 -11.73
CA ARG A 144 5.34 -22.34 -12.78
C ARG A 144 4.66 -21.11 -13.37
N GLU A 145 4.68 -21.00 -14.70
CA GLU A 145 3.97 -19.94 -15.41
C GLU A 145 2.46 -20.20 -15.40
N GLU A 146 1.70 -19.17 -15.09
CA GLU A 146 0.24 -19.14 -15.16
C GLU A 146 -0.22 -17.96 -16.03
N SER A 147 -1.42 -18.10 -16.58
CA SER A 147 -2.12 -16.98 -17.21
C SER A 147 -3.07 -16.32 -16.21
N PRO A 148 -3.50 -15.07 -16.44
CA PRO A 148 -4.38 -14.36 -15.51
C PRO A 148 -5.62 -15.17 -15.10
N ILE A 149 -5.98 -15.06 -13.82
CA ILE A 149 -6.96 -15.87 -13.11
C ILE A 149 -8.09 -14.97 -12.61
N GLU A 150 -9.32 -15.33 -12.97
CA GLU A 150 -10.53 -14.67 -12.48
C GLU A 150 -11.21 -15.52 -11.41
N LEU A 151 -11.63 -14.88 -10.32
CA LEU A 151 -12.33 -15.52 -9.21
C LEU A 151 -13.66 -14.78 -8.97
N PRO A 152 -14.76 -15.21 -9.60
CA PRO A 152 -16.07 -14.60 -9.43
C PRO A 152 -16.91 -15.28 -8.34
N GLY A 153 -17.22 -14.56 -7.26
CA GLY A 153 -18.15 -15.01 -6.22
C GLY A 153 -17.68 -16.22 -5.40
N LEU A 154 -16.37 -16.46 -5.33
CA LEU A 154 -15.80 -17.66 -4.74
C LEU A 154 -15.19 -17.39 -3.37
N LYS A 155 -15.46 -18.25 -2.40
CA LYS A 155 -14.69 -18.35 -1.15
C LYS A 155 -13.74 -19.54 -1.24
N ILE A 156 -12.47 -19.32 -1.57
CA ILE A 156 -11.52 -20.42 -1.78
C ILE A 156 -10.23 -20.24 -0.98
N THR A 157 -9.57 -21.36 -0.70
CA THR A 157 -8.21 -21.36 -0.15
C THR A 157 -7.24 -21.93 -1.19
N ILE A 158 -6.17 -21.20 -1.49
CA ILE A 158 -5.04 -21.68 -2.30
C ILE A 158 -3.85 -21.88 -1.36
N ARG A 159 -3.30 -23.09 -1.28
CA ARG A 159 -2.17 -23.37 -0.37
C ARG A 159 -1.12 -24.25 -1.00
N ALA A 160 0.11 -24.15 -0.54
CA ALA A 160 1.10 -25.20 -0.77
C ALA A 160 0.66 -26.52 -0.11
N GLY A 161 0.89 -27.64 -0.78
CA GLY A 161 0.85 -28.96 -0.15
C GLY A 161 2.02 -29.15 0.82
N ASP A 162 1.90 -30.11 1.72
CA ASP A 162 2.94 -30.40 2.72
C ASP A 162 4.29 -30.70 2.05
N GLY A 163 5.33 -29.96 2.46
CA GLY A 163 6.68 -30.09 1.91
C GLY A 163 6.90 -29.44 0.53
N TYR A 164 5.87 -28.79 -0.05
CA TYR A 164 5.99 -28.08 -1.32
C TYR A 164 6.24 -26.57 -1.13
N GLN A 165 6.98 -25.98 -2.06
CA GLN A 165 7.28 -24.55 -2.15
C GLN A 165 6.91 -24.04 -3.55
N PRO A 166 5.60 -23.86 -3.82
CA PRO A 166 5.12 -23.43 -5.13
C PRO A 166 5.38 -21.94 -5.35
N LEU A 167 5.82 -21.62 -6.56
CA LEU A 167 5.95 -20.25 -7.04
C LEU A 167 5.09 -20.09 -8.30
N VAL A 168 4.01 -19.31 -8.19
CA VAL A 168 3.10 -18.94 -9.28
C VAL A 168 3.67 -17.71 -9.97
N ALA A 169 4.08 -17.84 -11.23
CA ALA A 169 4.66 -16.74 -11.99
C ALA A 169 3.75 -16.29 -13.12
N PHE A 170 3.60 -14.98 -13.22
CA PHE A 170 2.95 -14.33 -14.35
C PHE A 170 3.98 -13.59 -15.17
N GLN A 171 4.02 -13.91 -16.45
CA GLN A 171 4.92 -13.28 -17.41
C GLN A 171 4.13 -13.00 -18.70
N PRO A 172 3.41 -11.88 -18.77
CA PRO A 172 2.72 -11.47 -19.99
C PRO A 172 3.74 -11.35 -21.14
N LYS A 173 3.50 -12.02 -22.27
CA LYS A 173 4.42 -11.98 -23.43
C LYS A 173 3.84 -11.06 -24.50
N PRO A 174 4.66 -10.27 -25.24
CA PRO A 174 4.15 -9.40 -26.31
C PRO A 174 3.28 -10.12 -27.35
N THR A 175 3.52 -11.42 -27.58
CA THR A 175 2.74 -12.28 -28.48
C THR A 175 1.36 -12.64 -27.96
N ASP A 176 1.17 -12.61 -26.64
CA ASP A 176 -0.07 -13.02 -25.97
C ASP A 176 -1.04 -11.84 -25.82
N ILE A 177 -0.61 -10.64 -26.25
CA ILE A 177 -1.19 -9.37 -25.84
C ILE A 177 -1.78 -8.68 -27.06
N ASP A 178 -3.09 -8.82 -27.20
CA ASP A 178 -3.89 -7.75 -27.78
C ASP A 178 -3.91 -6.61 -26.74
N PRO A 179 -3.31 -5.43 -27.02
CA PRO A 179 -3.22 -4.33 -26.08
C PRO A 179 -4.58 -3.89 -25.49
N LEU A 180 -5.68 -4.19 -26.19
CA LEU A 180 -7.05 -3.87 -25.78
C LEU A 180 -7.74 -4.99 -24.99
N ARG A 181 -7.24 -6.23 -25.03
CA ARG A 181 -7.94 -7.39 -24.44
C ARG A 181 -7.15 -8.12 -23.36
N TYR A 182 -5.84 -7.93 -23.26
CA TYR A 182 -5.07 -8.63 -22.26
C TYR A 182 -5.35 -8.05 -20.85
N PRO A 183 -5.83 -8.87 -19.90
CA PRO A 183 -6.06 -8.41 -18.55
C PRO A 183 -4.72 -8.05 -17.89
N ARG A 184 -4.64 -6.84 -17.33
CA ARG A 184 -3.43 -6.30 -16.69
C ARG A 184 -3.33 -6.65 -15.21
N SER A 185 -4.33 -7.39 -14.73
CA SER A 185 -4.49 -7.86 -13.37
C SER A 185 -4.35 -9.38 -13.36
N MET A 186 -3.38 -9.90 -12.60
CA MET A 186 -3.03 -11.33 -12.66
C MET A 186 -4.02 -12.20 -11.90
N PHE A 187 -4.49 -11.71 -10.75
CA PHE A 187 -5.69 -12.19 -10.07
C PHE A 187 -6.75 -11.10 -10.13
N THR A 188 -7.93 -11.42 -10.66
CA THR A 188 -9.10 -10.54 -10.61
C THR A 188 -10.13 -11.16 -9.71
N LEU A 189 -10.42 -10.49 -8.60
CA LEU A 189 -11.43 -10.89 -7.64
C LEU A 189 -12.71 -10.09 -7.90
N SER A 190 -13.86 -10.76 -7.82
CA SER A 190 -15.17 -10.14 -8.03
C SER A 190 -16.17 -10.77 -7.07
N GLY A 191 -16.44 -10.11 -5.94
CA GLY A 191 -17.29 -10.63 -4.86
C GLY A 191 -16.73 -11.89 -4.18
N SER A 192 -15.41 -12.04 -4.16
CA SER A 192 -14.69 -13.23 -3.69
C SER A 192 -14.02 -13.05 -2.33
N ARG A 193 -13.79 -14.18 -1.66
CA ARG A 193 -12.93 -14.30 -0.48
C ARG A 193 -11.79 -15.27 -0.78
N LEU A 194 -10.58 -14.74 -0.89
CA LEU A 194 -9.38 -15.52 -1.17
C LEU A 194 -8.52 -15.63 0.10
N THR A 195 -8.17 -16.86 0.47
CA THR A 195 -7.08 -17.12 1.42
C THR A 195 -5.93 -17.79 0.67
N MET A 196 -4.72 -17.24 0.77
CA MET A 196 -3.51 -17.82 0.20
C MET A 196 -2.49 -18.14 1.30
N ILE A 197 -1.94 -19.36 1.31
CA ILE A 197 -1.08 -19.84 2.41
C ILE A 197 0.18 -20.52 1.88
N ASN A 198 1.36 -20.04 2.29
CA ASN A 198 2.66 -20.60 1.90
C ASN A 198 2.90 -20.63 0.38
N VAL A 199 2.43 -19.62 -0.36
CA VAL A 199 2.60 -19.53 -1.82
C VAL A 199 3.47 -18.31 -2.15
N ALA A 200 4.39 -18.48 -3.09
CA ALA A 200 5.09 -17.36 -3.72
C ALA A 200 4.35 -16.98 -5.01
N VAL A 201 4.18 -15.68 -5.24
CA VAL A 201 3.55 -15.12 -6.44
C VAL A 201 4.48 -14.07 -7.04
N GLU A 202 4.72 -14.19 -8.34
CA GLU A 202 5.62 -13.30 -9.08
C GLU A 202 4.93 -12.69 -10.29
N LEU A 203 5.18 -11.40 -10.55
CA LEU A 203 4.81 -10.73 -11.80
C LEU A 203 6.06 -10.10 -12.42
N SER A 204 6.37 -10.50 -13.65
CA SER A 204 7.38 -9.86 -14.48
C SER A 204 6.72 -8.89 -15.45
N VAL A 205 6.83 -7.59 -15.19
CA VAL A 205 6.15 -6.58 -16.03
C VAL A 205 6.94 -6.39 -17.33
N PRO A 206 6.31 -6.53 -18.52
CA PRO A 206 7.05 -6.47 -19.77
C PRO A 206 7.48 -5.05 -20.12
N ARG A 207 8.67 -4.93 -20.71
CA ARG A 207 9.23 -3.63 -21.11
C ARG A 207 8.55 -3.06 -22.35
N ASP A 208 8.27 -3.90 -23.33
CA ASP A 208 7.82 -3.43 -24.65
C ASP A 208 6.32 -3.09 -24.70
N LEU A 209 5.66 -3.08 -23.54
CA LEU A 209 4.22 -2.82 -23.43
C LEU A 209 3.94 -1.49 -22.73
N PRO A 210 2.79 -0.86 -23.01
CA PRO A 210 2.37 0.36 -22.31
C PRO A 210 2.27 0.18 -20.79
N ALA A 211 2.50 1.29 -20.09
CA ALA A 211 2.47 1.44 -18.63
C ALA A 211 1.04 1.52 -18.07
N ASP A 212 0.18 0.57 -18.44
CA ASP A 212 -1.24 0.70 -18.11
C ASP A 212 -1.59 -0.16 -16.89
N SER A 213 -1.57 0.43 -15.69
CA SER A 213 -2.23 -0.09 -14.48
C SER A 213 -2.02 -1.59 -14.17
N TRP A 214 -0.79 -2.09 -14.30
CA TRP A 214 -0.48 -3.49 -14.00
C TRP A 214 -0.73 -3.81 -12.52
N SER A 215 -1.26 -5.00 -12.22
CA SER A 215 -1.42 -5.44 -10.84
C SER A 215 -1.27 -6.95 -10.64
N LEU A 216 -0.77 -7.36 -9.47
CA LEU A 216 -0.82 -8.76 -9.04
C LEU A 216 -2.25 -9.16 -8.64
N PHE A 217 -2.93 -8.32 -7.87
CA PHE A 217 -4.30 -8.51 -7.46
C PHE A 217 -5.12 -7.26 -7.80
N GLU A 218 -6.23 -7.45 -8.51
CA GLU A 218 -7.31 -6.49 -8.61
C GLU A 218 -8.45 -6.97 -7.72
N ILE A 219 -8.82 -6.11 -6.76
CA ILE A 219 -9.78 -6.41 -5.71
C ILE A 219 -10.95 -5.45 -5.87
N GLY A 220 -12.10 -5.99 -6.20
CA GLY A 220 -13.37 -5.28 -6.28
C GLY A 220 -14.00 -5.04 -4.91
N GLN A 221 -15.23 -4.53 -4.93
CA GLN A 221 -15.97 -4.17 -3.72
C GLN A 221 -16.42 -5.37 -2.88
N ALA A 222 -16.40 -5.19 -1.55
CA ALA A 222 -16.86 -6.18 -0.56
C ALA A 222 -16.10 -7.52 -0.60
N GLU A 223 -14.83 -7.45 -0.95
CA GLU A 223 -13.95 -8.61 -1.08
C GLU A 223 -13.01 -8.75 0.11
N THR A 224 -12.55 -9.98 0.33
CA THR A 224 -11.58 -10.27 1.40
C THR A 224 -10.40 -11.03 0.81
N VAL A 225 -9.20 -10.49 1.01
CA VAL A 225 -7.94 -11.18 0.65
C VAL A 225 -7.12 -11.39 1.92
N ARG A 226 -6.80 -12.64 2.22
CA ARG A 226 -5.93 -13.03 3.33
C ARG A 226 -4.70 -13.75 2.78
N LEU A 227 -3.52 -13.20 3.04
CA LEU A 227 -2.24 -13.77 2.66
C LEU A 227 -1.49 -14.17 3.93
N GLU A 228 -1.10 -15.45 4.02
CA GLU A 228 -0.37 -15.99 5.16
C GLU A 228 0.90 -16.64 4.67
N ARG A 229 2.05 -16.19 5.19
CA ARG A 229 3.35 -16.76 4.86
C ARG A 229 3.60 -16.77 3.35
N CYS A 230 3.19 -15.71 2.66
CA CYS A 230 3.32 -15.58 1.22
C CYS A 230 4.49 -14.68 0.82
N TRP A 231 5.04 -14.93 -0.36
CA TRP A 231 5.98 -14.02 -1.03
C TRP A 231 5.27 -13.37 -2.21
N LEU A 232 5.30 -12.05 -2.29
CA LEU A 232 4.86 -11.30 -3.46
C LEU A 232 6.08 -10.61 -4.07
N THR A 233 6.39 -10.90 -5.32
CA THR A 233 7.50 -10.25 -6.03
C THR A 233 7.03 -9.62 -7.33
N ILE A 234 7.35 -8.35 -7.55
CA ILE A 234 7.15 -7.68 -8.83
C ILE A 234 8.52 -7.29 -9.40
N PHE A 235 8.78 -7.70 -10.64
CA PHE A 235 9.94 -7.26 -11.40
C PHE A 235 9.51 -6.14 -12.34
N ASN A 236 9.82 -4.90 -11.96
CA ASN A 236 9.52 -3.70 -12.75
C ASN A 236 10.71 -2.72 -12.74
N ALA A 237 11.95 -3.22 -12.55
CA ALA A 237 13.14 -2.38 -12.58
C ALA A 237 13.65 -2.07 -14.01
N SER A 238 13.94 -0.79 -14.25
CA SER A 238 14.90 -0.38 -15.26
C SER A 238 16.35 -0.63 -14.79
N SER A 239 17.32 -0.49 -15.70
CA SER A 239 18.76 -0.62 -15.39
C SER A 239 19.25 0.31 -14.26
N GLY A 240 18.47 1.35 -13.93
CA GLY A 240 18.76 2.33 -12.87
C GLY A 240 17.95 2.17 -11.58
N ARG A 241 17.35 1.00 -11.32
CA ARG A 241 16.44 0.71 -10.18
C ARG A 241 15.13 1.48 -10.14
N ALA A 242 14.97 2.57 -10.89
CA ALA A 242 13.67 3.21 -11.03
C ALA A 242 12.68 2.22 -11.67
N ALA A 243 11.43 2.27 -11.18
CA ALA A 243 10.31 1.58 -11.80
C ALA A 243 10.25 1.93 -13.29
N TYR A 244 10.18 0.90 -14.13
CA TYR A 244 10.08 1.05 -15.57
C TYR A 244 8.71 1.59 -15.95
N HIS A 245 7.66 1.03 -15.35
CA HIS A 245 6.29 1.52 -15.41
C HIS A 245 5.89 2.20 -14.10
N SER A 246 5.24 3.35 -14.19
CA SER A 246 4.86 4.16 -13.01
C SER A 246 3.58 3.71 -12.32
N ASP A 247 2.67 3.02 -13.03
CA ASP A 247 1.37 2.58 -12.50
C ASP A 247 1.34 1.05 -12.38
N VAL A 248 2.14 0.52 -11.46
CA VAL A 248 2.20 -0.91 -11.14
C VAL A 248 1.93 -1.09 -9.65
N ALA A 249 1.04 -2.03 -9.33
CA ALA A 249 0.62 -2.29 -7.95
C ALA A 249 0.70 -3.77 -7.57
N PHE A 250 0.92 -4.06 -6.29
CA PHE A 250 0.69 -5.42 -5.77
C PHE A 250 -0.82 -5.67 -5.64
N LEU A 251 -1.53 -4.77 -4.97
CA LEU A 251 -2.96 -4.85 -4.75
C LEU A 251 -3.62 -3.54 -5.22
N ARG A 252 -4.47 -3.64 -6.24
CA ARG A 252 -5.26 -2.54 -6.77
C ARG A 252 -6.70 -2.68 -6.29
N LEU A 253 -7.18 -1.70 -5.54
CA LEU A 253 -8.52 -1.68 -4.97
C LEU A 253 -9.42 -0.84 -5.88
N LYS A 254 -10.41 -1.47 -6.50
CA LYS A 254 -11.32 -0.81 -7.43
C LYS A 254 -12.74 -0.79 -6.90
N ALA A 255 -13.33 0.40 -6.88
CA ALA A 255 -14.77 0.53 -6.76
C ALA A 255 -15.45 -0.04 -8.01
N ASN A 256 -16.51 -0.85 -7.86
CA ASN A 256 -17.31 -1.33 -8.98
C ASN A 256 -18.59 -0.48 -9.11
N PRO A 257 -18.67 0.46 -10.07
CA PRO A 257 -19.82 1.33 -10.24
C PRO A 257 -21.08 0.58 -10.72
N ALA A 258 -20.94 -0.53 -11.47
CA ALA A 258 -22.10 -1.26 -12.00
C ALA A 258 -22.94 -1.92 -10.89
N VAL A 259 -22.30 -2.32 -9.78
CA VAL A 259 -23.00 -2.86 -8.60
C VAL A 259 -23.71 -1.74 -7.81
N ALA A 260 -23.28 -0.48 -7.95
CA ALA A 260 -23.96 0.66 -7.31
C ALA A 260 -25.34 0.95 -7.93
N THR A 261 -25.48 0.77 -9.25
CA THR A 261 -26.73 1.11 -9.96
C THR A 261 -27.85 0.10 -9.75
N VAL A 262 -27.53 -1.18 -9.48
CA VAL A 262 -28.51 -2.28 -9.45
C VAL A 262 -29.19 -2.47 -8.08
N LEU A 263 -28.54 -2.07 -6.98
CA LEU A 263 -28.99 -2.40 -5.61
C LEU A 263 -29.55 -1.19 -4.81
N GLY A 264 -29.57 0.02 -5.37
CA GLY A 264 -30.12 1.22 -4.72
C GLY A 264 -29.48 1.55 -3.35
N ASP A 265 -30.20 2.22 -2.45
CA ASP A 265 -29.69 2.66 -1.14
C ASP A 265 -29.30 1.51 -0.19
N GLN A 266 -29.83 0.30 -0.38
CA GLN A 266 -29.47 -0.90 0.40
C GLN A 266 -28.04 -1.38 0.08
N ALA A 267 -27.51 -0.99 -1.07
CA ALA A 267 -26.17 -1.32 -1.53
C ALA A 267 -25.06 -0.46 -0.91
N ARG A 268 -25.42 0.67 -0.29
CA ARG A 268 -24.48 1.62 0.32
C ARG A 268 -24.04 1.19 1.73
N LEU A 269 -24.64 0.13 2.28
CA LEU A 269 -24.26 -0.44 3.57
C LEU A 269 -22.97 -1.27 3.41
N ALA A 270 -21.83 -0.64 3.72
CA ALA A 270 -20.53 -1.25 4.04
C ALA A 270 -19.87 -2.10 2.93
N ARG A 271 -19.50 -1.45 1.81
CA ARG A 271 -18.65 -2.03 0.75
C ARG A 271 -17.15 -1.88 1.08
N HIS A 272 -16.70 -2.44 2.20
CA HIS A 272 -15.29 -2.37 2.59
C HIS A 272 -14.52 -3.54 1.98
N VAL A 273 -13.36 -3.23 1.42
CA VAL A 273 -12.39 -4.27 1.07
C VAL A 273 -11.57 -4.59 2.31
N THR A 274 -11.38 -5.87 2.62
CA THR A 274 -10.49 -6.30 3.70
C THR A 274 -9.27 -7.00 3.12
N VAL A 275 -8.08 -6.49 3.41
CA VAL A 275 -6.81 -7.14 3.09
C VAL A 275 -6.04 -7.42 4.38
N ALA A 276 -5.68 -8.69 4.60
CA ALA A 276 -4.89 -9.11 5.76
C ALA A 276 -3.63 -9.84 5.30
N LEU A 277 -2.46 -9.36 5.72
CA LEU A 277 -1.16 -9.96 5.48
C LEU A 277 -0.55 -10.41 6.81
N VAL A 278 -0.14 -11.68 6.88
CA VAL A 278 0.49 -12.25 8.08
C VAL A 278 1.75 -12.99 7.69
N ASP A 279 2.88 -12.65 8.32
CA ASP A 279 4.18 -13.28 8.05
C ASP A 279 4.57 -13.23 6.57
N CYS A 280 4.24 -12.14 5.88
CA CYS A 280 4.41 -12.01 4.43
C CYS A 280 5.66 -11.20 4.06
N VAL A 281 6.14 -11.42 2.84
CA VAL A 281 7.16 -10.58 2.20
C VAL A 281 6.60 -10.04 0.90
N ALA A 282 6.62 -8.72 0.71
CA ALA A 282 6.34 -8.07 -0.56
C ALA A 282 7.57 -7.27 -1.01
N ARG A 283 8.02 -7.50 -2.25
CA ARG A 283 9.23 -6.84 -2.77
C ARG A 283 9.16 -6.54 -4.27
N GLY A 284 9.66 -5.39 -4.68
CA GLY A 284 9.71 -5.02 -6.10
C GLY A 284 9.41 -3.55 -6.35
N GLU A 285 9.52 -3.14 -7.60
CA GLU A 285 9.35 -1.75 -8.03
C GLU A 285 7.86 -1.46 -8.32
N ALA A 286 7.02 -1.46 -7.29
CA ALA A 286 5.58 -1.26 -7.40
C ALA A 286 4.96 -0.75 -6.10
N THR A 287 3.85 -0.01 -6.20
CA THR A 287 3.06 0.42 -5.05
C THR A 287 2.39 -0.79 -4.40
N LEU A 288 2.44 -0.93 -3.08
CA LEU A 288 1.79 -2.07 -2.44
C LEU A 288 0.26 -2.00 -2.57
N PHE A 289 -0.36 -0.89 -2.15
CA PHE A 289 -1.80 -0.65 -2.25
C PHE A 289 -2.10 0.57 -3.13
N GLN A 290 -2.85 0.34 -4.20
CA GLN A 290 -3.37 1.41 -5.06
C GLN A 290 -4.89 1.46 -4.93
N SER A 291 -5.43 2.46 -4.25
CA SER A 291 -6.88 2.69 -4.13
C SER A 291 -7.35 3.66 -5.21
N GLU A 292 -8.35 3.22 -5.97
CA GLU A 292 -9.00 3.99 -7.02
C GLU A 292 -10.44 4.33 -6.65
N MET A 293 -10.92 5.48 -7.12
CA MET A 293 -12.33 5.89 -7.00
C MET A 293 -12.84 5.86 -5.56
N MET A 294 -12.01 6.30 -4.59
CA MET A 294 -12.35 6.32 -3.16
C MET A 294 -12.88 4.97 -2.64
N GLN A 295 -12.19 3.88 -2.97
CA GLN A 295 -12.53 2.57 -2.42
C GLN A 295 -12.15 2.48 -0.94
N SER A 296 -13.17 2.33 -0.08
CA SER A 296 -13.03 2.12 1.37
C SER A 296 -12.39 0.75 1.65
N ALA A 297 -11.44 0.70 2.59
CA ALA A 297 -10.64 -0.49 2.83
C ALA A 297 -10.13 -0.60 4.28
N GLU A 298 -10.03 -1.83 4.76
CA GLU A 298 -9.33 -2.21 5.97
C GLU A 298 -8.12 -3.07 5.58
N VAL A 299 -6.93 -2.54 5.83
CA VAL A 299 -5.66 -3.16 5.48
C VAL A 299 -4.91 -3.45 6.77
N SER A 300 -4.60 -4.72 7.03
CA SER A 300 -3.77 -5.12 8.15
C SER A 300 -2.53 -5.87 7.70
N TRP A 301 -1.38 -5.55 8.28
CA TRP A 301 -0.16 -6.32 8.10
C TRP A 301 0.50 -6.61 9.44
N LYS A 302 0.50 -7.90 9.82
CA LYS A 302 1.14 -8.41 11.03
C LYS A 302 2.38 -9.22 10.69
N ASN A 303 3.53 -8.72 11.13
CA ASN A 303 4.84 -9.25 10.85
C ASN A 303 5.15 -9.37 9.35
N GLY A 304 6.07 -8.55 8.85
CA GLY A 304 6.43 -8.62 7.45
C GLY A 304 7.58 -7.77 7.00
N LEU A 305 8.00 -8.05 5.77
CA LEU A 305 8.94 -7.23 5.03
C LEU A 305 8.24 -6.61 3.83
N LEU A 306 8.25 -5.27 3.75
CA LEU A 306 8.02 -4.55 2.51
C LEU A 306 9.34 -3.96 2.02
N ALA A 307 9.70 -4.24 0.77
CA ALA A 307 10.80 -3.55 0.10
C ALA A 307 10.30 -3.04 -1.25
N THR A 308 10.12 -1.73 -1.40
CA THR A 308 9.66 -1.12 -2.66
C THR A 308 10.38 0.19 -2.95
N THR A 309 10.56 0.49 -4.23
CA THR A 309 10.98 1.83 -4.69
C THR A 309 9.85 2.84 -4.65
N GLU A 310 8.61 2.37 -4.54
CA GLU A 310 7.40 3.19 -4.63
C GLU A 310 6.77 3.39 -3.23
N TRP A 311 5.45 3.48 -3.18
CA TRP A 311 4.65 3.76 -1.99
C TRP A 311 4.16 2.49 -1.31
N PHE A 312 3.88 2.55 -0.01
CA PHE A 312 3.02 1.56 0.63
C PHE A 312 1.56 1.74 0.19
N LEU A 313 1.01 2.96 0.24
CA LEU A 313 -0.35 3.28 -0.17
C LEU A 313 -0.38 4.50 -1.08
N VAL A 314 -1.09 4.39 -2.19
CA VAL A 314 -1.56 5.53 -2.99
C VAL A 314 -3.09 5.50 -2.99
N ALA A 315 -3.73 6.58 -2.56
CA ALA A 315 -5.17 6.73 -2.61
C ALA A 315 -5.56 7.95 -3.44
N ASN A 316 -6.29 7.71 -4.52
CA ASN A 316 -6.80 8.77 -5.39
C ASN A 316 -8.18 9.23 -4.93
N GLY A 317 -8.43 10.53 -5.07
CA GLY A 317 -9.71 11.13 -4.81
C GLY A 317 -10.79 10.70 -5.81
N GLY A 318 -12.01 11.19 -5.59
CA GLY A 318 -13.15 10.94 -6.47
C GLY A 318 -14.11 12.12 -6.57
N GLU A 319 -15.14 11.92 -7.40
CA GLU A 319 -16.12 12.95 -7.77
C GLU A 319 -17.18 13.20 -6.68
N GLU A 320 -17.45 12.21 -5.82
CA GLU A 320 -18.50 12.28 -4.80
C GLU A 320 -17.93 12.47 -3.39
N SER A 321 -18.64 13.17 -2.51
CA SER A 321 -18.22 13.26 -1.11
C SER A 321 -18.29 11.89 -0.43
N PRO A 322 -17.26 11.49 0.35
CA PRO A 322 -17.30 10.24 1.09
C PRO A 322 -18.40 10.27 2.15
N GLN A 323 -18.98 9.10 2.41
CA GLN A 323 -19.91 8.92 3.52
C GLN A 323 -19.17 8.91 4.86
N PRO A 324 -19.80 9.30 5.99
CA PRO A 324 -19.14 9.34 7.29
C PRO A 324 -18.54 8.01 7.78
N SER A 325 -19.00 6.87 7.26
CA SER A 325 -18.50 5.53 7.58
C SER A 325 -17.37 5.05 6.67
N GLU A 326 -17.03 5.79 5.61
CA GLU A 326 -16.02 5.39 4.64
C GLU A 326 -14.65 5.94 5.02
N ALA A 327 -13.65 5.05 5.08
CA ALA A 327 -12.27 5.40 5.39
C ALA A 327 -11.33 4.32 4.82
N ILE A 328 -10.05 4.64 4.74
CA ILE A 328 -8.99 3.65 4.57
C ILE A 328 -8.32 3.47 5.93
N GLN A 329 -8.50 2.30 6.52
CA GLN A 329 -7.89 1.91 7.79
C GLN A 329 -6.67 1.05 7.50
N VAL A 330 -5.53 1.41 8.09
CA VAL A 330 -4.25 0.72 7.91
C VAL A 330 -3.69 0.36 9.27
N ASP A 331 -3.64 -0.92 9.61
CA ASP A 331 -3.05 -1.45 10.85
C ASP A 331 -1.74 -2.20 10.55
N LEU A 332 -0.60 -1.64 10.97
CA LEU A 332 0.74 -2.18 10.77
C LEU A 332 1.35 -2.59 12.11
N GLU A 333 1.83 -3.82 12.19
CA GLU A 333 2.40 -4.39 13.43
C GLU A 333 3.61 -5.25 13.07
N HIS A 334 4.78 -5.02 13.70
CA HIS A 334 6.02 -5.75 13.38
C HIS A 334 6.41 -5.69 11.90
N LEU A 335 6.24 -4.53 11.26
CA LEU A 335 6.61 -4.32 9.87
C LEU A 335 8.01 -3.72 9.78
N THR A 336 8.89 -4.29 8.97
CA THR A 336 10.03 -3.56 8.42
C THR A 336 9.70 -3.17 6.99
N ALA A 337 9.58 -1.87 6.72
CA ALA A 337 9.23 -1.36 5.40
C ALA A 337 10.32 -0.42 4.86
N ALA A 338 11.01 -0.84 3.81
CA ALA A 338 11.82 0.05 2.98
C ALA A 338 10.96 0.59 1.84
N VAL A 339 10.60 1.88 1.92
CA VAL A 339 9.69 2.56 1.01
C VAL A 339 10.41 3.72 0.32
N GLY A 340 10.67 3.57 -0.99
CA GLY A 340 11.46 4.53 -1.74
C GLY A 340 10.80 5.90 -1.90
N ARG A 341 9.47 5.94 -2.03
CA ARG A 341 8.70 7.18 -2.16
C ARG A 341 7.94 7.59 -0.90
N GLY A 342 7.90 6.77 0.14
CA GLY A 342 7.18 7.08 1.37
C GLY A 342 6.07 6.09 1.69
N LEU A 343 5.40 6.28 2.82
CA LEU A 343 4.36 5.37 3.27
C LEU A 343 3.06 5.62 2.52
N CYS A 344 2.55 6.85 2.54
CA CYS A 344 1.24 7.16 1.97
C CYS A 344 1.29 8.37 1.03
N GLN A 345 0.60 8.26 -0.10
CA GLN A 345 0.30 9.39 -0.99
C GLN A 345 -1.21 9.50 -1.20
N LEU A 346 -1.77 10.67 -0.92
CA LEU A 346 -3.18 10.98 -1.13
C LEU A 346 -3.29 12.06 -2.21
N ASN A 347 -3.98 11.76 -3.31
CA ASN A 347 -4.02 12.62 -4.48
C ASN A 347 -5.44 13.15 -4.72
N GLN A 348 -5.61 14.46 -4.65
CA GLN A 348 -6.82 15.15 -5.08
C GLN A 348 -6.59 15.79 -6.45
N GLY A 349 -7.66 15.92 -7.23
CA GLY A 349 -7.64 16.58 -8.53
C GLY A 349 -8.80 17.56 -8.69
N GLU A 350 -8.72 18.43 -9.70
CA GLU A 350 -9.80 19.37 -10.03
C GLU A 350 -11.14 18.66 -10.27
N PHE A 351 -11.10 17.52 -10.97
CA PHE A 351 -12.27 16.68 -11.25
C PHE A 351 -12.50 15.56 -10.23
N ALA A 352 -11.61 15.44 -9.23
CA ALA A 352 -11.72 14.43 -8.17
C ALA A 352 -11.33 15.07 -6.82
N PRO A 353 -12.12 16.05 -6.34
CA PRO A 353 -11.73 16.89 -5.21
C PRO A 353 -11.91 16.20 -3.85
N TYR A 354 -12.72 15.13 -3.78
CA TYR A 354 -13.01 14.45 -2.54
C TYR A 354 -12.00 13.34 -2.27
N GLN A 355 -11.68 13.10 -1.00
CA GLN A 355 -10.69 12.11 -0.58
C GLN A 355 -11.20 11.42 0.68
N LEU A 356 -11.05 10.09 0.75
CA LEU A 356 -11.34 9.33 1.96
C LEU A 356 -10.41 9.74 3.11
N PRO A 357 -10.92 9.80 4.36
CA PRO A 357 -10.06 9.78 5.54
C PRO A 357 -9.16 8.54 5.53
N VAL A 358 -7.93 8.71 5.98
CA VAL A 358 -6.95 7.64 6.14
C VAL A 358 -6.52 7.57 7.60
N GLU A 359 -6.78 6.44 8.23
CA GLU A 359 -6.48 6.16 9.62
C GLU A 359 -5.35 5.13 9.67
N ILE A 360 -4.20 5.52 10.21
CA ILE A 360 -3.01 4.67 10.26
C ILE A 360 -2.72 4.35 11.71
N ARG A 361 -2.73 3.05 12.03
CA ARG A 361 -2.19 2.50 13.26
C ARG A 361 -0.89 1.78 12.97
N CYS A 362 0.20 2.18 13.61
CA CYS A 362 1.50 1.59 13.37
C CYS A 362 2.18 1.26 14.70
N ALA A 363 2.46 0.00 14.95
CA ALA A 363 3.08 -0.44 16.20
C ALA A 363 4.32 -1.28 15.92
N ASP A 364 5.36 -1.07 16.75
CA ASP A 364 6.55 -1.91 16.79
C ASP A 364 7.17 -2.12 15.41
N SER A 365 7.20 -1.06 14.59
CA SER A 365 7.57 -1.13 13.17
C SER A 365 8.77 -0.24 12.85
N ILE A 366 9.53 -0.64 11.83
CA ILE A 366 10.70 0.09 11.32
C ILE A 366 10.42 0.54 9.89
N LEU A 367 10.31 1.85 9.68
CA LEU A 367 10.05 2.46 8.38
C LEU A 367 11.33 3.13 7.87
N VAL A 368 11.80 2.72 6.70
CA VAL A 368 13.04 3.17 6.08
C VAL A 368 12.72 3.91 4.79
N GLY A 369 12.98 5.22 4.76
CA GLY A 369 12.81 6.11 3.61
C GLY A 369 14.10 6.32 2.83
N SER A 370 13.98 6.98 1.67
CA SER A 370 15.09 7.29 0.76
C SER A 370 15.84 8.60 1.06
N GLY A 371 15.40 9.38 2.05
CA GLY A 371 15.93 10.72 2.37
C GLY A 371 15.24 11.87 1.64
N ALA A 372 14.77 11.62 0.41
CA ALA A 372 14.17 12.63 -0.46
C ALA A 372 12.65 12.73 -0.31
N ALA A 373 11.99 11.63 0.04
CA ALA A 373 10.54 11.56 0.10
C ALA A 373 9.99 11.80 1.52
N ALA A 374 8.75 12.29 1.60
CA ALA A 374 8.05 12.42 2.87
C ALA A 374 7.46 11.07 3.32
N LEU A 375 7.21 10.91 4.63
CA LEU A 375 6.48 9.74 5.12
C LEU A 375 5.03 9.72 4.59
N VAL A 376 4.34 10.87 4.65
CA VAL A 376 2.99 11.08 4.10
C VAL A 376 2.99 12.27 3.15
N GLU A 377 2.41 12.10 1.97
CA GLU A 377 2.18 13.17 0.99
C GLU A 377 0.69 13.36 0.69
N GLN A 378 0.25 14.61 0.63
CA GLN A 378 -1.06 15.00 0.12
C GLN A 378 -0.89 15.98 -1.02
N ASN A 379 -1.41 15.66 -2.19
CA ASN A 379 -1.25 16.47 -3.41
C ASN A 379 -2.60 16.99 -3.92
N GLY A 380 -2.57 18.15 -4.59
CA GLY A 380 -3.76 18.72 -5.22
C GLY A 380 -4.76 19.27 -4.21
N VAL A 381 -4.30 19.69 -3.03
CA VAL A 381 -5.16 20.06 -1.90
C VAL A 381 -5.74 21.47 -2.09
N GLY A 382 -7.08 21.59 -2.09
CA GLY A 382 -7.76 22.91 -2.12
C GLY A 382 -7.82 23.61 -0.75
N ASP A 383 -7.86 22.84 0.34
CA ASP A 383 -7.88 23.33 1.71
C ASP A 383 -6.92 22.51 2.58
N VAL A 384 -5.83 23.14 3.02
CA VAL A 384 -4.77 22.51 3.83
C VAL A 384 -5.28 22.07 5.19
N ALA A 385 -6.11 22.89 5.85
CA ALA A 385 -6.61 22.56 7.19
C ALA A 385 -7.54 21.34 7.14
N GLY A 386 -8.44 21.30 6.16
CA GLY A 386 -9.26 20.11 5.89
C GLY A 386 -8.41 18.90 5.50
N ALA A 387 -7.30 19.08 4.78
CA ALA A 387 -6.41 17.97 4.42
C ALA A 387 -5.71 17.33 5.62
N GLN A 388 -5.28 18.15 6.57
CA GLN A 388 -4.71 17.67 7.83
C GLN A 388 -5.72 16.84 8.62
N GLN A 389 -6.99 17.22 8.63
CA GLN A 389 -8.04 16.47 9.33
C GLN A 389 -8.38 15.11 8.67
N ARG A 390 -7.98 14.89 7.41
CA ARG A 390 -8.23 13.62 6.69
C ARG A 390 -7.22 12.53 7.03
N VAL A 391 -6.09 12.86 7.65
CA VAL A 391 -5.11 11.87 8.09
C VAL A 391 -5.19 11.76 9.59
N SER A 392 -5.35 10.54 10.10
CA SER A 392 -5.19 10.22 11.52
C SER A 392 -4.04 9.26 11.67
N TRP A 393 -3.15 9.56 12.62
CA TRP A 393 -2.01 8.71 12.94
C TRP A 393 -2.05 8.32 14.41
N ASP A 394 -1.98 7.01 14.68
CA ASP A 394 -1.79 6.43 16.00
C ASP A 394 -0.58 5.49 15.92
N GLY A 395 0.51 5.81 16.60
CA GLY A 395 1.70 4.98 16.57
C GLY A 395 2.31 4.72 17.94
N TYR A 396 2.98 3.57 18.01
CA TYR A 396 3.59 3.07 19.25
C TYR A 396 4.92 2.39 18.93
N ARG A 397 6.02 2.90 19.51
CA ARG A 397 7.36 2.32 19.38
C ARG A 397 7.74 2.11 17.90
N ASN A 398 7.59 3.18 17.11
CA ASN A 398 7.98 3.20 15.70
C ASN A 398 9.37 3.82 15.51
N PHE A 399 10.10 3.28 14.54
CA PHE A 399 11.45 3.71 14.19
C PHE A 399 11.46 4.21 12.76
N TYR A 400 11.94 5.44 12.56
CA TYR A 400 11.96 6.10 11.27
C TYR A 400 13.39 6.36 10.83
N GLU A 401 13.83 5.68 9.78
CA GLU A 401 15.17 5.82 9.22
C GLU A 401 15.08 6.53 7.86
N GLY A 402 15.96 7.50 7.60
CA GLY A 402 16.04 8.11 6.28
C GLY A 402 14.86 9.03 5.91
N PHE A 403 14.08 9.52 6.87
CA PHE A 403 13.06 10.55 6.63
C PHE A 403 13.52 11.92 7.14
N THR A 404 13.40 12.93 6.28
CA THR A 404 13.64 14.35 6.64
C THR A 404 12.33 15.11 6.83
N VAL A 405 11.33 14.81 5.99
CA VAL A 405 9.96 15.31 6.05
C VAL A 405 9.02 14.16 6.42
N PHE A 406 8.09 14.40 7.34
CA PHE A 406 7.11 13.40 7.77
C PHE A 406 5.75 13.64 7.13
N TRP A 407 5.42 14.89 6.84
CA TRP A 407 4.18 15.22 6.13
C TRP A 407 4.45 16.35 5.14
N ALA A 408 4.13 16.14 3.87
CA ALA A 408 4.11 17.20 2.87
C ALA A 408 2.70 17.39 2.32
N ILE A 409 2.23 18.63 2.26
CA ILE A 409 0.94 19.01 1.70
C ILE A 409 1.19 19.98 0.57
N SER A 410 0.93 19.54 -0.66
CA SER A 410 1.06 20.33 -1.88
C SER A 410 -0.32 20.84 -2.31
N PRO A 411 -0.56 22.17 -2.29
CA PRO A 411 -1.83 22.74 -2.69
C PRO A 411 -2.17 22.49 -4.16
N LEU A 412 -3.45 22.60 -4.51
CA LEU A 412 -3.93 22.47 -5.90
C LEU A 412 -3.36 23.56 -6.81
N ASN A 413 -3.18 24.78 -6.28
CA ASN A 413 -2.54 25.85 -7.00
C ASN A 413 -1.01 25.72 -6.93
N PRO A 414 -0.31 25.44 -8.05
CA PRO A 414 1.14 25.23 -8.05
C PRO A 414 1.95 26.48 -7.68
N SER A 415 1.34 27.68 -7.68
CA SER A 415 2.00 28.89 -7.20
C SER A 415 2.07 28.98 -5.67
N GLN A 416 1.25 28.20 -4.96
CA GLN A 416 1.29 28.12 -3.51
C GLN A 416 2.39 27.16 -3.07
N ARG A 417 3.14 27.55 -2.04
CA ARG A 417 4.24 26.74 -1.52
C ARG A 417 3.68 25.53 -0.77
N SER A 418 4.23 24.34 -1.03
CA SER A 418 3.94 23.16 -0.23
C SER A 418 4.29 23.36 1.23
N GLU A 419 3.40 22.94 2.12
CA GLU A 419 3.66 22.86 3.55
C GLU A 419 4.40 21.57 3.86
N GLN A 420 5.40 21.65 4.75
CA GLN A 420 6.21 20.52 5.15
C GLN A 420 6.32 20.47 6.66
N MET A 421 6.09 19.28 7.21
CA MET A 421 6.19 18.97 8.62
C MET A 421 7.44 18.10 8.86
N PRO A 422 8.51 18.65 9.47
CA PRO A 422 9.65 17.85 9.91
C PRO A 422 9.30 17.03 11.16
N PHE A 423 10.15 16.07 11.52
CA PHE A 423 9.94 15.16 12.66
C PHE A 423 9.55 15.85 13.98
N ALA A 424 10.20 16.94 14.38
CA ALA A 424 9.88 17.63 15.63
C ALA A 424 8.46 18.24 15.63
N ALA A 425 7.99 18.70 14.46
CA ALA A 425 6.63 19.21 14.30
C ALA A 425 5.62 18.06 14.24
N TRP A 426 5.98 16.93 13.62
CA TRP A 426 5.19 15.70 13.62
C TRP A 426 4.98 15.17 15.04
N GLU A 427 6.06 15.08 15.81
CA GLU A 427 6.01 14.71 17.21
C GLU A 427 5.10 15.68 17.97
N SER A 428 5.31 16.99 17.86
CA SER A 428 4.45 17.98 18.53
C SER A 428 2.98 17.93 18.10
N HIS A 429 2.68 17.47 16.88
CA HIS A 429 1.32 17.39 16.35
C HIS A 429 0.55 16.18 16.88
N TRP A 430 1.20 15.03 17.03
CA TRP A 430 0.56 13.78 17.45
C TRP A 430 0.81 13.39 18.92
N THR A 431 1.88 13.87 19.54
CA THR A 431 2.24 13.54 20.93
C THR A 431 1.52 14.46 21.93
N PRO A 432 1.34 14.04 23.20
CA PRO A 432 1.78 12.78 23.81
C PRO A 432 0.86 11.57 23.56
N ASP A 433 -0.35 11.78 23.04
CA ASP A 433 -1.41 10.77 23.16
C ASP A 433 -1.49 9.80 21.99
N ARG A 434 -1.03 10.18 20.79
CA ARG A 434 -1.20 9.36 19.57
C ARG A 434 0.08 8.78 19.02
N GLU A 435 1.21 9.49 19.07
CA GLU A 435 2.51 8.94 18.67
C GLU A 435 3.39 8.72 19.92
N ILE A 436 3.51 7.48 20.35
CA ILE A 436 4.15 7.13 21.62
C ILE A 436 5.52 6.50 21.35
N LEU A 437 6.57 7.10 21.94
CA LEU A 437 7.97 6.68 21.81
C LEU A 437 8.47 6.61 20.34
N PRO A 438 8.25 7.64 19.50
CA PRO A 438 8.85 7.67 18.17
C PRO A 438 10.36 7.87 18.25
N LEU A 439 11.13 7.12 17.46
CA LEU A 439 12.58 7.30 17.36
C LEU A 439 13.00 7.47 15.90
N ARG A 440 13.96 8.36 15.63
CA ARG A 440 14.42 8.67 14.28
C ARG A 440 15.92 8.53 14.13
N ASN A 441 16.37 7.79 13.12
CA ASN A 441 17.79 7.58 12.77
C ASN A 441 18.61 7.02 13.95
N LEU A 442 18.06 6.01 14.62
CA LEU A 442 18.63 5.39 15.81
C LEU A 442 18.63 3.85 15.74
N VAL A 443 18.21 3.25 14.61
CA VAL A 443 18.25 1.80 14.46
C VAL A 443 19.70 1.33 14.24
N GLY A 444 20.18 0.45 15.13
CA GLY A 444 21.45 -0.26 14.97
C GLY A 444 21.29 -1.42 13.99
N TRP A 445 21.61 -1.19 12.71
CA TRP A 445 21.61 -2.23 11.68
C TRP A 445 22.92 -3.02 11.70
N LYS A 446 22.83 -4.34 11.74
CA LYS A 446 23.95 -5.23 11.43
C LYS A 446 24.19 -5.30 9.93
N GLN A 447 23.09 -5.35 9.18
CA GLN A 447 23.10 -5.42 7.73
C GLN A 447 21.89 -4.70 7.17
N LEU A 448 22.16 -3.91 6.14
CA LEU A 448 21.17 -3.38 5.19
C LEU A 448 21.49 -3.97 3.81
N PRO A 449 20.51 -4.01 2.88
CA PRO A 449 20.77 -4.44 1.52
C PRO A 449 21.88 -3.59 0.90
N ALA A 450 22.76 -4.24 0.13
CA ALA A 450 23.77 -3.52 -0.64
C ALA A 450 23.07 -2.50 -1.54
N ALA A 451 23.65 -1.30 -1.63
CA ALA A 451 23.05 -0.21 -2.40
C ALA A 451 22.76 -0.64 -3.84
N ASP A 452 23.55 -1.58 -4.40
CA ASP A 452 23.42 -2.04 -5.76
C ASP A 452 22.36 -3.15 -6.00
N LYS A 453 21.87 -3.79 -4.92
CA LYS A 453 20.93 -4.91 -4.99
C LYS A 453 19.57 -4.46 -5.55
N PRO A 454 18.98 -5.18 -6.52
CA PRO A 454 17.61 -4.91 -6.97
C PRO A 454 16.61 -5.16 -5.85
N VAL A 455 15.58 -4.31 -5.72
CA VAL A 455 14.60 -4.40 -4.65
C VAL A 455 13.80 -5.70 -4.71
N SER A 456 13.48 -6.16 -5.91
CA SER A 456 12.91 -7.49 -6.19
C SER A 456 13.76 -8.67 -5.70
N ALA A 457 15.03 -8.48 -5.32
CA ALA A 457 15.91 -9.50 -4.76
C ALA A 457 16.10 -9.36 -3.23
N HIS A 458 15.47 -8.39 -2.58
CA HIS A 458 15.59 -8.18 -1.14
C HIS A 458 14.90 -9.30 -0.35
N THR A 459 15.46 -9.62 0.82
CA THR A 459 15.01 -10.70 1.70
C THR A 459 15.10 -10.23 3.15
N ALA A 460 14.47 -10.94 4.08
CA ALA A 460 14.57 -10.63 5.50
C ALA A 460 16.02 -10.62 6.02
N ALA A 461 16.89 -11.46 5.46
CA ALA A 461 18.31 -11.49 5.81
C ALA A 461 19.07 -10.21 5.44
N ASP A 462 18.52 -9.38 4.54
CA ASP A 462 19.11 -8.08 4.20
C ASP A 462 18.79 -6.99 5.22
N TYR A 463 17.84 -7.21 6.13
CA TYR A 463 17.37 -6.24 7.12
C TYR A 463 17.54 -6.81 8.53
N THR A 464 18.78 -6.94 8.97
CA THR A 464 19.08 -7.54 10.28
C THR A 464 19.56 -6.50 11.27
N LEU A 465 18.97 -6.56 12.47
CA LEU A 465 19.36 -5.72 13.58
C LEU A 465 20.68 -6.22 14.19
N ASP A 466 21.48 -5.30 14.71
CA ASP A 466 22.67 -5.64 15.47
C ASP A 466 22.28 -6.04 16.89
N HIS A 467 22.20 -7.35 17.12
CA HIS A 467 21.96 -7.94 18.42
C HIS A 467 23.18 -7.92 19.36
N SER A 468 24.36 -7.51 18.87
CA SER A 468 25.53 -7.33 19.73
C SER A 468 25.51 -5.99 20.47
N ASP A 469 24.82 -4.99 19.92
CA ASP A 469 24.56 -3.73 20.58
C ASP A 469 23.34 -3.83 21.50
N GLN A 470 23.58 -3.92 22.81
CA GLN A 470 22.53 -4.01 23.82
C GLN A 470 21.73 -2.71 23.97
N GLU A 471 22.27 -1.58 23.51
CA GLU A 471 21.58 -0.29 23.54
C GLU A 471 20.74 -0.03 22.28
N ASN A 472 20.77 -0.96 21.31
CA ASN A 472 20.03 -0.87 20.05
C ASN A 472 18.52 -0.72 20.31
N PRO A 473 17.92 0.47 20.06
CA PRO A 473 16.59 0.80 20.54
C PRO A 473 15.45 -0.16 20.10
N PRO A 474 15.39 -0.66 18.86
CA PRO A 474 14.42 -1.69 18.46
C PRO A 474 14.44 -2.97 19.28
N LEU A 475 15.60 -3.34 19.85
CA LEU A 475 15.75 -4.53 20.70
C LEU A 475 15.30 -4.29 22.14
N ARG A 476 15.10 -3.03 22.52
CA ARG A 476 14.73 -2.63 23.88
C ARG A 476 13.22 -2.54 24.03
N TRP A 477 12.78 -2.80 25.26
CA TRP A 477 11.38 -2.72 25.69
C TRP A 477 10.41 -3.44 24.74
N PRO A 478 10.61 -4.75 24.51
CA PRO A 478 9.73 -5.49 23.63
C PRO A 478 8.31 -5.55 24.21
N THR A 479 7.32 -5.11 23.44
CA THR A 479 5.90 -5.10 23.84
C THR A 479 5.38 -6.53 24.06
N ASP A 480 5.83 -7.46 23.23
CA ASP A 480 5.41 -8.87 23.19
C ASP A 480 6.58 -9.86 23.42
N GLY A 481 7.74 -9.35 23.84
CA GLY A 481 8.98 -10.12 23.95
C GLY A 481 9.83 -10.17 22.68
N SER A 482 9.39 -9.57 21.57
CA SER A 482 10.13 -9.49 20.31
C SER A 482 10.65 -8.08 19.96
N ALA A 483 11.69 -8.04 19.14
CA ALA A 483 12.23 -6.79 18.61
C ALA A 483 11.21 -6.08 17.70
N ALA A 484 11.30 -4.76 17.61
CA ALA A 484 10.51 -4.01 16.64
C ALA A 484 10.97 -4.33 15.20
N GLY A 485 10.05 -4.17 14.25
CA GLY A 485 10.22 -4.58 12.86
C GLY A 485 9.87 -6.06 12.66
N LEU A 486 10.31 -6.60 11.52
CA LEU A 486 10.05 -7.98 11.12
C LEU A 486 10.71 -8.99 12.09
N ALA A 487 10.01 -10.08 12.34
CA ALA A 487 10.48 -11.29 13.00
C ALA A 487 10.85 -12.33 11.91
N PRO A 488 12.14 -12.47 11.55
CA PRO A 488 12.55 -13.20 10.35
C PRO A 488 12.26 -14.71 10.43
N GLU A 489 12.28 -15.29 11.63
CA GLU A 489 12.00 -16.71 11.90
C GLU A 489 10.56 -17.11 11.63
N ARG A 490 9.63 -16.14 11.64
CA ARG A 490 8.23 -16.37 11.32
C ARG A 490 7.96 -16.30 9.82
N LEU A 491 8.83 -15.67 9.04
CA LEU A 491 8.65 -15.52 7.60
C LEU A 491 8.85 -16.86 6.85
N PRO A 492 8.18 -17.06 5.71
CA PRO A 492 8.43 -18.19 4.82
C PRO A 492 9.87 -18.15 4.26
N PRO A 493 10.48 -19.32 3.97
CA PRO A 493 11.78 -19.36 3.32
C PRO A 493 11.73 -18.64 1.97
N ALA A 494 12.83 -17.98 1.61
CA ALA A 494 12.90 -17.25 0.35
C ALA A 494 12.74 -18.20 -0.85
N PRO A 495 11.96 -17.82 -1.88
CA PRO A 495 11.92 -18.58 -3.11
C PRO A 495 13.32 -18.60 -3.74
N PRO A 496 13.69 -19.70 -4.43
CA PRO A 496 14.98 -19.80 -5.09
C PRO A 496 15.12 -18.63 -6.10
N PRO A 497 16.31 -18.01 -6.19
CA PRO A 497 16.53 -16.90 -7.10
C PRO A 497 16.28 -17.35 -8.54
N VAL A 498 15.60 -16.51 -9.33
CA VAL A 498 15.48 -16.71 -10.76
C VAL A 498 16.90 -16.65 -11.34
N LEU A 499 17.40 -17.77 -11.86
CA LEU A 499 18.58 -17.76 -12.71
C LEU A 499 18.21 -16.91 -13.92
N SER A 500 18.60 -15.64 -13.92
CA SER A 500 18.46 -14.78 -15.09
C SER A 500 19.13 -15.49 -16.25
N GLU A 501 18.37 -15.88 -17.27
CA GLU A 501 18.95 -16.26 -18.55
C GLU A 501 19.90 -15.14 -18.95
N SER A 502 21.17 -15.51 -19.16
CA SER A 502 22.16 -14.56 -19.62
C SER A 502 21.64 -13.90 -20.90
N PRO A 503 21.75 -12.57 -21.07
CA PRO A 503 21.30 -11.93 -22.29
C PRO A 503 21.99 -12.60 -23.49
N PRO A 504 21.25 -13.00 -24.54
CA PRO A 504 21.84 -13.58 -25.73
C PRO A 504 22.63 -12.48 -26.45
N GLY A 505 23.95 -12.49 -26.32
CA GLY A 505 24.82 -11.63 -27.12
C GLY A 505 25.90 -10.86 -26.36
N ALA A 506 26.66 -11.51 -25.48
CA ALA A 506 28.03 -11.05 -25.23
C ALA A 506 28.91 -11.60 -26.36
N VAL A 507 29.00 -10.84 -27.47
CA VAL A 507 30.02 -11.07 -28.50
C VAL A 507 31.39 -10.95 -27.82
N LYS A 508 32.16 -12.04 -27.84
CA LYS A 508 33.56 -12.02 -27.38
C LYS A 508 34.34 -11.05 -28.27
N PRO A 509 35.10 -10.10 -27.70
CA PRO A 509 36.05 -9.34 -28.51
C PRO A 509 37.19 -10.27 -28.94
N ASN A 510 37.53 -10.21 -30.22
CA ASN A 510 38.73 -10.83 -30.81
C ASN A 510 39.99 -10.08 -30.39
#